data_AF-A0A418CCB5-F1
#
_entry.id   AF-A0A418CCB5-F1
#
_cell.length_a   1.000
_cell.length_b   1.000
_cell.length_c   1.000
_cell.angle_alpha   90.00
_cell.angle_beta   90.00
_cell.angle_gamma   90.00
#
_symmetry.space_group_name_H-M   'P 1'
#
loop_
_entity.id
_entity.type
_entity.pdbx_description
1 polymer ?
#
loop_
_entity_poly.entity_id
_entity_poly.type
_entity_poly.pdbx_seq_one_letter_code
_entity_poly.pdbx_strand_id
1 'polypeptide(L)'
;MELHQAHVVSFSPNVVVHAQTTLHLRISRKSIQLLFPHLLNNEPLTQKLIGRVLHLPIQQHFIFDHKCVVQELGTFANTTLALVNLLGNLDDVLAVIGDFHLGENAEIVASSEYNSN
;
A
#
# COMPACT_ATOMS: atom_id res chain seq x y z
N MET A 1 -10.34 -1.03 -5.82
CA MET A 1 -10.41 -0.38 -4.51
C MET A 1 -11.83 -0.56 -4.00
N GLU A 2 -11.98 -0.87 -2.73
CA GLU A 2 -13.26 -1.01 -2.04
C GLU A 2 -13.32 0.02 -0.92
N LEU A 3 -14.39 0.84 -0.86
CA LEU A 3 -14.61 1.83 0.20
C LEU A 3 -15.50 1.22 1.27
N HIS A 4 -15.03 1.20 2.51
CA HIS A 4 -15.77 0.65 3.65
C HIS A 4 -16.52 1.73 4.41
N GLN A 5 -15.86 2.85 4.68
CA GLN A 5 -16.42 3.96 5.44
C GLN A 5 -15.82 5.27 4.97
N ALA A 6 -16.64 6.32 4.92
CA ALA A 6 -16.17 7.69 4.78
C ALA A 6 -16.87 8.56 5.82
N HIS A 7 -16.13 9.49 6.43
CA HIS A 7 -16.70 10.50 7.31
C HIS A 7 -16.14 11.87 6.97
N VAL A 8 -17.02 12.87 7.05
CA VAL A 8 -16.70 14.27 6.81
C VAL A 8 -16.51 14.95 8.14
N VAL A 9 -15.37 15.62 8.30
CA VAL A 9 -15.05 16.46 9.45
C VAL A 9 -14.90 17.89 8.93
N SER A 10 -15.86 18.76 9.25
CA SER A 10 -15.87 20.14 8.76
C SER A 10 -15.20 21.09 9.76
N PHE A 11 -14.21 21.85 9.29
CA PHE A 11 -13.65 23.00 10.00
C PHE A 11 -13.44 24.14 9.00
N SER A 12 -14.39 25.08 8.95
CA SER A 12 -14.29 26.27 8.07
C SER A 12 -12.89 26.92 8.17
N PRO A 13 -12.17 27.13 7.04
CA PRO A 13 -12.64 27.09 5.66
C PRO A 13 -12.46 25.75 4.91
N ASN A 14 -11.90 24.71 5.53
CA ASN A 14 -11.53 23.46 4.87
C ASN A 14 -12.46 22.31 5.24
N VAL A 15 -12.69 21.39 4.31
CA VAL A 15 -13.42 20.15 4.54
C VAL A 15 -12.44 19.00 4.55
N VAL A 16 -12.38 18.25 5.65
CA VAL A 16 -11.55 17.05 5.73
C VAL A 16 -12.44 15.83 5.57
N VAL A 17 -12.08 14.94 4.66
CA VAL A 17 -12.76 13.65 4.49
C VAL A 17 -11.79 12.54 4.84
N HIS A 18 -12.19 11.68 5.78
CA HIS A 18 -11.45 10.48 6.10
C HIS A 18 -12.18 9.27 5.52
N ALA A 19 -11.45 8.42 4.80
CA ALA A 19 -11.96 7.20 4.20
C ALA A 19 -11.18 5.99 4.68
N GLN A 20 -11.87 4.90 4.97
CA GLN A 20 -11.29 3.57 5.17
C GLN A 20 -11.56 2.74 3.93
N THR A 21 -10.50 2.26 3.28
CA THR A 21 -10.60 1.53 2.02
C THR A 21 -9.71 0.29 2.02
N THR A 22 -9.93 -0.61 1.07
CA THR A 22 -9.03 -1.72 0.77
C THR A 22 -8.59 -1.64 -0.68
N LEU A 23 -7.27 -1.64 -0.90
CA LEU A 23 -6.69 -1.83 -2.21
C LEU A 23 -6.54 -3.32 -2.48
N HIS A 24 -6.94 -3.75 -3.68
CA HIS A 24 -6.77 -5.12 -4.15
C HIS A 24 -5.62 -5.14 -5.16
N LEU A 25 -4.44 -5.55 -4.71
CA LEU A 25 -3.21 -5.49 -5.48
C LEU A 25 -2.80 -6.89 -5.90
N ARG A 26 -3.01 -7.25 -7.17
CA ARG A 26 -2.57 -8.54 -7.70
C ARG A 26 -1.06 -8.55 -7.87
N ILE A 27 -0.41 -9.52 -7.24
CA ILE A 27 1.05 -9.65 -7.24
C ILE A 27 1.50 -10.30 -8.54
N SER A 28 2.27 -9.56 -9.33
CA SER A 28 2.94 -10.08 -10.52
C SER A 28 4.42 -10.33 -10.26
N ARG A 29 5.12 -11.01 -11.18
CA ARG A 29 6.59 -11.09 -11.14
C ARG A 29 7.25 -9.71 -11.09
N LYS A 30 6.72 -8.74 -11.85
CA LYS A 30 7.23 -7.37 -11.84
C LYS A 30 6.98 -6.68 -10.50
N SER A 31 5.83 -6.92 -9.88
CA SER A 31 5.54 -6.44 -8.52
C SER A 31 6.53 -7.01 -7.52
N ILE A 32 6.93 -8.28 -7.65
CA ILE A 32 7.93 -8.88 -6.75
C ILE A 32 9.30 -8.24 -6.92
N GLN A 33 9.74 -8.00 -8.16
CA GLN A 33 10.98 -7.28 -8.42
C GLN A 33 11.00 -5.87 -7.80
N LEU A 34 9.85 -5.20 -7.75
CA LEU A 34 9.74 -3.84 -7.23
C LEU A 34 9.53 -3.78 -5.72
N LEU A 35 8.74 -4.70 -5.16
CA LEU A 35 8.29 -4.64 -3.78
C LEU A 35 9.08 -5.54 -2.84
N PHE A 36 9.65 -6.63 -3.36
CA PHE A 36 10.36 -7.65 -2.58
C PHE A 36 11.64 -8.11 -3.32
N PRO A 37 12.54 -7.20 -3.72
CA PRO A 37 13.68 -7.55 -4.57
C PRO A 37 14.59 -8.62 -3.94
N HIS A 38 14.69 -8.66 -2.61
CA HIS A 38 15.45 -9.69 -1.89
C HIS A 38 14.88 -11.10 -2.06
N LEU A 39 13.61 -11.25 -2.42
CA LEU A 39 12.95 -12.54 -2.62
C LEU A 39 13.21 -13.16 -4.00
N LEU A 40 13.87 -12.45 -4.92
CA LEU A 40 14.09 -12.95 -6.28
C LEU A 40 14.88 -14.26 -6.34
N ASN A 41 15.69 -14.55 -5.33
CA ASN A 41 16.42 -15.80 -5.20
C ASN A 41 15.70 -16.85 -4.32
N ASN A 42 14.57 -16.50 -3.71
CA ASN A 42 13.75 -17.39 -2.89
C ASN A 42 12.51 -17.84 -3.69
N GLU A 43 12.72 -18.79 -4.60
CA GLU A 43 11.66 -19.31 -5.47
C GLU A 43 10.44 -19.87 -4.71
N PRO A 44 10.60 -20.65 -3.60
CA PRO A 44 9.45 -21.13 -2.84
C PRO A 44 8.54 -20.01 -2.34
N LEU A 45 9.12 -18.95 -1.75
CA LEU A 45 8.34 -17.82 -1.24
C LEU A 45 7.78 -16.94 -2.37
N THR A 46 8.55 -16.77 -3.44
CA THR A 46 8.09 -16.09 -4.66
C THR A 46 6.85 -16.77 -5.25
N GLN A 47 6.84 -18.10 -5.35
CA GLN A 47 5.69 -18.87 -5.84
C GLN A 47 4.47 -18.79 -4.92
N LYS A 48 4.66 -18.63 -3.61
CA LYS A 48 3.55 -18.37 -2.66
C LYS A 48 2.88 -17.01 -2.90
N LEU A 49 3.58 -16.05 -3.51
CA LEU A 49 3.11 -14.67 -3.72
C LEU A 49 2.52 -14.45 -5.13
N ILE A 50 3.16 -14.97 -6.18
CA ILE A 50 2.77 -14.71 -7.57
C ILE A 50 1.30 -15.09 -7.81
N GLY A 51 0.55 -14.18 -8.44
CA GLY A 51 -0.84 -14.38 -8.83
C GLY A 51 -1.85 -14.16 -7.72
N ARG A 52 -1.42 -14.09 -6.45
CA ARG A 52 -2.29 -13.78 -5.31
C ARG A 52 -2.66 -12.29 -5.29
N VAL A 53 -3.72 -11.96 -4.58
CA VAL A 53 -4.16 -10.58 -4.35
C VAL A 53 -3.82 -10.17 -2.93
N LEU A 54 -2.98 -9.13 -2.79
CA LEU A 54 -2.75 -8.46 -1.51
C LEU A 54 -3.94 -7.53 -1.26
N HIS A 55 -4.74 -7.86 -0.26
CA HIS A 55 -5.82 -7.00 0.24
C HIS A 55 -5.20 -6.03 1.25
N LEU A 56 -4.84 -4.83 0.80
CA LEU A 56 -4.15 -3.82 1.59
C LEU A 56 -5.16 -2.83 2.20
N PRO A 57 -5.41 -2.89 3.51
CA PRO A 57 -6.24 -1.90 4.19
C PRO A 57 -5.50 -0.57 4.22
N ILE A 58 -6.17 0.49 3.79
CA ILE A 58 -5.65 1.85 3.86
C ILE A 58 -6.66 2.79 4.51
N GLN A 59 -6.12 3.82 5.16
CA GLN A 59 -6.86 5.01 5.58
C GLN A 59 -6.41 6.16 4.71
N GLN A 60 -7.34 6.91 4.16
CA GLN A 60 -7.06 8.07 3.34
C GLN A 60 -7.66 9.30 4.02
N HIS A 61 -6.97 10.43 3.94
CA HIS A 61 -7.54 11.73 4.24
C HIS A 61 -7.41 12.65 3.04
N PHE A 62 -8.47 13.41 2.80
CA PHE A 62 -8.53 14.41 1.76
C PHE A 62 -8.82 15.75 2.42
N ILE A 63 -8.02 16.77 2.13
CA ILE A 63 -8.30 18.14 2.53
C ILE A 63 -8.81 18.87 1.30
N PHE A 64 -10.07 19.30 1.35
CA PHE A 64 -10.70 20.10 0.30
C PHE A 64 -10.75 21.57 0.70
N ASP A 65 -10.54 22.44 -0.27
CA ASP A 65 -10.77 23.88 -0.09
C ASP A 65 -12.25 24.26 -0.26
N HIS A 66 -12.53 25.55 -0.09
CA HIS A 66 -13.86 26.14 -0.25
C HIS A 66 -14.46 25.99 -1.67
N LYS A 67 -13.67 25.59 -2.67
CA LYS A 67 -14.13 25.28 -4.04
C LYS A 67 -14.26 23.77 -4.26
N CYS A 68 -14.16 22.97 -3.19
CA CYS A 68 -14.17 21.52 -3.21
C CYS A 68 -13.03 20.91 -4.06
N VAL A 69 -11.87 21.57 -4.12
CA VAL A 69 -10.66 21.03 -4.76
C VAL A 69 -9.80 20.36 -3.68
N VAL A 70 -9.32 19.14 -3.96
CA VAL A 70 -8.37 18.44 -3.09
C VAL A 70 -7.05 19.20 -3.09
N GLN A 71 -6.67 19.75 -1.94
CA GLN A 71 -5.36 20.37 -1.71
C GLN A 71 -4.34 19.38 -1.15
N GLU A 72 -4.80 18.38 -0.40
CA GLU A 72 -3.95 17.34 0.17
C GLU A 72 -4.64 15.98 0.10
N LEU A 73 -3.87 14.96 -0.25
CA LEU A 73 -4.22 13.55 -0.11
C LEU A 73 -3.13 12.89 0.73
N GLY A 74 -3.50 12.39 1.92
CA GLY A 74 -2.65 11.49 2.68
C GLY A 74 -3.22 10.09 2.69
N THR A 75 -2.32 9.11 2.75
CA THR A 75 -2.66 7.70 2.84
C THR A 75 -1.85 7.07 3.97
N PHE A 76 -2.46 6.13 4.68
CA PHE A 76 -1.80 5.26 5.64
C PHE A 76 -2.20 3.81 5.35
N ALA A 77 -1.23 2.92 5.16
CA ALA A 77 -1.42 1.55 4.73
C ALA A 77 -0.91 0.58 5.80
N ASN A 78 -1.74 -0.40 6.15
CA ASN A 78 -1.36 -1.45 7.09
C ASN A 78 -0.84 -2.68 6.35
N THR A 79 0.39 -2.60 5.86
CA THR A 79 0.96 -3.69 5.06
C THR A 79 1.24 -4.94 5.88
N THR A 80 1.66 -4.80 7.14
CA THR A 80 1.88 -5.94 8.03
C THR A 80 0.62 -6.80 8.15
N LEU A 81 -0.54 -6.19 8.40
CA LEU A 81 -1.81 -6.90 8.45
C LEU A 81 -2.15 -7.56 7.11
N ALA A 82 -1.93 -6.86 6.00
CA ALA A 82 -2.17 -7.39 4.66
C ALA A 82 -1.33 -8.63 4.36
N LEU A 83 -0.04 -8.61 4.74
CA LEU A 83 0.88 -9.74 4.56
C LEU A 83 0.56 -10.92 5.48
N VAL A 84 0.20 -10.67 6.75
CA VAL A 84 -0.25 -11.71 7.68
C VAL A 84 -1.48 -12.43 7.12
N ASN A 85 -2.47 -11.68 6.65
CA ASN A 85 -3.68 -12.25 6.05
C ASN A 85 -3.36 -13.02 4.74
N LEU A 86 -2.39 -12.54 3.97
CA LEU A 86 -1.99 -13.17 2.72
C LEU A 86 -1.18 -14.46 2.93
N LEU A 87 -0.28 -14.53 3.90
CA LEU A 87 0.66 -15.66 4.04
C LEU A 87 0.22 -16.67 5.11
N GLY A 88 -0.60 -16.25 6.08
CA GLY A 88 -1.18 -17.12 7.08
C GLY A 88 -0.20 -17.67 8.13
N ASN A 89 1.08 -17.30 8.08
CA ASN A 89 2.10 -17.69 9.05
C ASN A 89 3.15 -16.58 9.23
N LEU A 90 3.72 -16.48 10.42
CA LEU A 90 4.62 -15.40 10.78
C LEU A 90 6.01 -15.52 10.13
N ASP A 91 6.50 -16.75 9.92
CA ASP A 91 7.84 -16.98 9.35
C ASP A 91 7.94 -16.44 7.92
N ASP A 92 6.96 -16.74 7.07
CA ASP A 92 6.89 -16.18 5.72
C ASP A 92 6.71 -14.65 5.77
N VAL A 93 5.90 -14.11 6.69
CA VAL A 93 5.70 -12.65 6.83
C VAL A 93 7.01 -11.95 7.17
N LEU A 94 7.77 -12.47 8.12
CA LEU A 94 9.07 -11.91 8.52
C LEU A 94 10.08 -11.96 7.37
N ALA A 95 10.09 -13.04 6.59
CA ALA A 95 10.92 -13.14 5.41
C ALA A 95 10.55 -12.10 4.34
N VAL A 96 9.26 -11.82 4.18
CA VAL A 96 8.76 -10.85 3.19
C VAL A 96 9.00 -9.39 3.63
N ILE A 97 8.76 -9.06 4.91
CA ILE A 97 8.76 -7.66 5.38
C ILE A 97 10.17 -7.06 5.50
N GLY A 98 11.22 -7.89 5.59
CA GLY A 98 12.58 -7.44 5.89
C GLY A 98 13.19 -6.43 4.93
N ASP A 99 12.74 -6.42 3.67
CA ASP A 99 13.15 -5.45 2.64
C ASP A 99 11.96 -5.14 1.71
N PHE A 100 10.83 -4.78 2.33
CA PHE A 100 9.59 -4.48 1.61
C PHE A 100 9.51 -3.00 1.21
N HIS A 101 9.32 -2.72 -0.08
CA HIS A 101 9.48 -1.37 -0.66
C HIS A 101 8.19 -0.56 -0.84
N LEU A 102 7.10 -0.94 -0.16
CA LEU A 102 5.90 -0.08 -0.06
C LEU A 102 5.86 0.56 1.33
N GLY A 103 5.96 1.89 1.36
CA GLY A 103 5.90 2.66 2.59
C GLY A 103 4.51 2.64 3.23
N GLU A 104 4.43 3.12 4.47
CA GLU A 104 3.17 3.30 5.18
C GLU A 104 2.24 4.31 4.47
N ASN A 105 2.77 5.19 3.63
CA ASN A 105 1.98 6.08 2.78
C ASN A 105 1.42 5.42 1.50
N ALA A 106 1.59 4.10 1.36
CA ALA A 106 1.25 3.32 0.16
C ALA A 106 2.02 3.75 -1.10
N GLU A 107 3.18 4.37 -0.94
CA GLU A 107 4.06 4.76 -2.05
C GLU A 107 5.25 3.81 -2.19
N ILE A 108 5.73 3.68 -3.43
CA ILE A 108 6.96 2.95 -3.75
C ILE A 108 8.05 3.99 -3.96
N VAL A 109 9.15 3.90 -3.21
CA VAL A 109 10.30 4.77 -3.42
C VAL A 109 10.97 4.35 -4.73
N ALA A 110 11.00 5.24 -5.72
CA ALA A 110 11.75 4.98 -6.93
C ALA A 110 13.24 4.88 -6.61
N SER A 111 13.89 3.78 -7.01
CA SER A 111 15.34 3.69 -6.97
C SER A 111 15.95 4.78 -7.85
N SER A 112 16.97 5.47 -7.31
CA SER A 112 17.62 6.65 -7.90
C SER A 112 18.31 6.41 -9.26
N GLU A 113 18.28 5.18 -9.77
CA GLU A 113 18.85 4.78 -11.07
C GLU A 113 18.08 5.32 -12.29
N TYR A 114 16.93 5.96 -12.10
CA TYR A 114 16.18 6.62 -13.18
C TYR A 114 16.67 8.03 -13.55
N ASN A 115 17.61 8.62 -12.79
CA ASN A 115 18.15 9.97 -13.05
C ASN A 115 19.47 9.98 -13.85
N SER A 116 19.83 8.87 -14.50
CA SER A 116 21.00 8.78 -15.37
C SER A 116 20.61 8.25 -16.73
N ASN A 117 19.91 9.07 -17.53
CA ASN A 117 19.86 9.01 -18.99
C ASN A 117 19.61 10.40 -19.54
#